data_AF-A0A7C4DNY2-F1
#
_entry.id   AF-A0A7C4DNY2-F1
#
_cell.length_a   1.000
_cell.length_b   1.000
_cell.length_c   1.000
_cell.angle_alpha   90.00
_cell.angle_beta   90.00
_cell.angle_gamma   90.00
#
_symmetry.space_group_name_H-M   'P 1'
#
loop_
_entity.id
_entity.type
_entity.pdbx_description
1 polymer ?
#
loop_
_entity_poly.entity_id
_entity_poly.type
_entity_poly.pdbx_seq_one_letter_code
_entity_poly.pdbx_strand_id
1 'polypeptide(L)' 'MRTKMRVAMIGVGGFGRYRRERMRETGLFELAAAYDRNPQALEEAQAQDGAQPPPYCPP' A
#
# COMPACT_ATOMS: atom_id res chain seq x y z
N MET A 1 19.55 11.50 -3.16
CA MET A 1 18.56 10.44 -2.83
C MET A 1 18.22 9.69 -4.10
N ARG A 2 18.13 8.35 -4.07
CA ARG A 2 17.59 7.59 -5.21
C ARG A 2 16.07 7.77 -5.26
N THR A 3 15.51 7.98 -6.45
CA THR A 3 14.06 8.03 -6.67
C THR A 3 13.46 6.66 -6.37
N LYS A 4 12.44 6.62 -5.50
CA LYS A 4 11.70 5.39 -5.18
C LYS A 4 10.73 5.04 -6.30
N MET A 5 10.50 3.74 -6.51
CA MET A 5 9.48 3.28 -7.44
C MET A 5 8.09 3.46 -6.81
N ARG A 6 7.22 4.22 -7.48
CA ARG A 6 5.83 4.40 -7.08
C ARG A 6 5.00 3.20 -7.52
N VAL A 7 4.24 2.63 -6.60
CA VAL A 7 3.41 1.45 -6.85
C VAL A 7 2.00 1.63 -6.31
N ALA A 8 1.05 0.89 -6.89
CA ALA A 8 -0.27 0.66 -6.32
C ALA A 8 -0.40 -0.80 -5.86
N MET A 9 -1.18 -1.07 -4.82
CA MET A 9 -1.43 -2.44 -4.34
C MET A 9 -2.91 -2.69 -4.10
N ILE A 10 -3.42 -3.76 -4.71
CA ILE A 10 -4.77 -4.29 -4.50
C ILE A 10 -4.63 -5.54 -3.62
N GLY A 11 -5.41 -5.62 -2.53
CA GLY A 11 -5.28 -6.65 -1.51
C GLY A 11 -4.10 -6.35 -0.57
N VAL A 12 -4.23 -5.30 0.24
CA VAL A 12 -3.18 -4.87 1.19
C VAL A 12 -3.25 -5.56 2.56
N GLY A 13 -4.31 -6.33 2.82
CA GLY A 13 -4.42 -7.23 3.97
C GLY A 13 -3.74 -8.58 3.75
N GLY A 14 -3.68 -9.42 4.79
CA GLY A 14 -3.15 -10.79 4.69
C GLY A 14 -1.72 -10.84 4.13
N PHE A 15 -1.53 -11.51 2.99
CA PHE A 15 -0.23 -11.54 2.31
C PHE A 15 0.23 -10.15 1.81
N GLY A 16 -0.71 -9.26 1.46
CA GLY A 16 -0.41 -7.88 1.12
C GLY A 16 0.31 -7.14 2.25
N ARG A 17 -0.09 -7.40 3.51
CA ARG A 17 0.57 -6.85 4.71
C ARG A 17 2.03 -7.30 4.81
N TYR A 18 2.27 -8.60 4.67
CA TYR A 18 3.63 -9.13 4.64
C TYR A 18 4.46 -8.52 3.50
N ARG A 19 3.88 -8.41 2.29
CA ARG A 19 4.55 -7.86 1.12
C ARG A 19 4.95 -6.39 1.32
N ARG A 20 4.04 -5.54 1.80
CA ARG A 20 4.33 -4.11 2.03
C ARG A 20 5.35 -3.90 3.15
N GLU A 21 5.38 -4.77 4.15
CA GLU A 21 6.41 -4.77 5.19
C GLU A 21 7.81 -5.03 4.58
N ARG A 22 7.97 -6.09 3.77
CA ARG A 22 9.23 -6.38 3.07
C ARG A 22 9.62 -5.26 2.10
N MET A 23 8.65 -4.68 1.39
CA MET A 23 8.90 -3.54 0.50
C MET A 23 9.45 -2.33 1.27
N ARG A 24 8.90 -2.04 2.46
CA ARG A 24 9.36 -0.96 3.33
C ARG A 24 10.82 -1.15 3.75
N GLU A 25 11.19 -2.37 4.14
CA GLU A 25 12.56 -2.72 4.56
C GLU A 25 13.59 -2.46 3.46
N THR A 26 13.22 -2.66 2.19
CA THR A 26 14.16 -2.37 1.08
C THR A 26 14.43 -0.87 0.90
N GLY A 27 13.50 -0.01 1.32
CA GLY A 27 13.56 1.44 1.06
C GLY A 27 13.40 1.83 -0.43
N LEU A 28 13.10 0.87 -1.33
CA LEU A 28 13.07 1.08 -2.78
C LEU A 28 11.72 1.58 -3.31
N PHE A 29 10.65 1.45 -2.51
CA PHE A 29 9.28 1.65 -2.96
C PHE A 29 8.54 2.73 -2.18
N GLU A 30 7.60 3.37 -2.87
CA GLU A 30 6.57 4.25 -2.32
C GLU A 30 5.21 3.67 -2.70
N LEU A 31 4.39 3.31 -1.70
CA LEU A 31 3.03 2.84 -1.93
C LEU A 31 2.11 4.05 -2.12
N ALA A 32 1.92 4.45 -3.37
CA ALA A 32 1.16 5.66 -3.71
C ALA A 32 -0.36 5.44 -3.62
N ALA A 33 -0.83 4.22 -3.87
CA ALA A 33 -2.25 3.87 -3.78
C ALA A 33 -2.47 2.45 -3.23
N ALA A 34 -3.54 2.26 -2.47
CA ALA A 34 -3.90 0.97 -1.88
C ALA A 34 -5.41 0.73 -1.93
N TYR A 35 -5.80 -0.54 -2.10
CA TYR A 35 -7.18 -0.98 -1.92
C TYR A 35 -7.22 -2.33 -1.21
N ASP A 36 -8.22 -2.51 -0.34
CA ASP A 36 -8.65 -3.80 0.17
C ASP A 36 -10.16 -3.76 0.42
N ARG A 37 -10.82 -4.91 0.35
CA ARG A 37 -12.24 -5.03 0.75
C ARG A 37 -12.42 -4.95 2.26
N ASN A 38 -11.38 -5.29 3.03
CA ASN A 38 -11.37 -5.13 4.47
C ASN A 38 -10.96 -3.69 4.81
N PRO A 39 -11.88 -2.85 5.33
CA PRO A 39 -11.58 -1.44 5.61
C PRO A 39 -10.44 -1.28 6.62
N GLN A 40 -10.34 -2.17 7.61
CA GLN A 40 -9.26 -2.13 8.60
C GLN A 40 -7.88 -2.36 7.95
N ALA A 41 -7.79 -3.29 7.00
CA ALA A 41 -6.53 -3.54 6.29
C ALA A 41 -6.11 -2.34 5.42
N LEU A 42 -7.09 -1.66 4.82
CA LEU A 42 -6.85 -0.43 4.08
C LEU A 42 -6.40 0.71 5.01
N GLU A 43 -7.09 0.94 6.12
CA GLU A 43 -6.72 1.93 7.14
C GLU A 43 -5.30 1.70 7.67
N GLU A 44 -4.93 0.45 7.97
CA GLU A 44 -3.58 0.10 8.39
C GLU A 44 -2.52 0.41 7.32
N ALA A 45 -2.83 0.13 6.05
CA ALA A 45 -1.92 0.46 4.95
C ALA A 45 -1.78 1.98 4.76
N GLN A 46 -2.86 2.75 4.89
CA GLN A 46 -2.81 4.21 4.84
C GLN A 46 -1.94 4.77 5.98
N ALA A 47 -2.17 4.31 7.22
CA ALA A 47 -1.45 4.78 8.40
C ALA A 47 0.05 4.44 8.36
N GLN A 48 0.42 3.26 7.88
CA GLN A 48 1.81 2.78 7.94
C GLN A 48 2.62 3.11 6.68
N ASP A 49 1.98 3.09 5.51
CA ASP A 49 2.65 3.23 4.21
C ASP A 49 2.40 4.58 3.53
N GLY A 50 1.49 5.40 4.06
CA GLY A 50 1.09 6.67 3.44
C GLY A 50 0.26 6.47 2.17
N ALA A 51 -0.24 5.25 1.94
CA ALA A 51 -1.03 4.92 0.77
C ALA A 51 -2.29 5.77 0.70
N GLN A 52 -2.68 6.17 -0.51
CA GLN A 52 -3.94 6.88 -0.74
C GLN A 52 -5.01 5.90 -1.25
N PRO A 53 -6.30 6.19 -1.08
CA PRO A 53 -7.32 5.47 -1.83
C PRO A 53 -7.05 5.60 -3.34
N PRO A 54 -7.38 4.58 -4.16
CA PRO A 54 -7.17 4.67 -5.59
C PRO A 54 -8.03 5.81 -6.16
N PRO A 55 -7.55 6.51 -7.21
CA PRO A 55 -8.26 7.66 -7.79
C PRO A 55 -9.65 7.31 -8.35
N TYR A 56 -9.95 6.02 -8.51
CA TYR A 56 -11.29 5.50 -8.75
C TYR A 56 -11.43 4.12 -8.11
N CYS A 57 -12.45 3.94 -7.28
CA CYS A 57 -12.91 2.64 -6.83
C CYS A 57 -14.42 2.55 -7.11
N PRO A 58 -14.88 1.74 -8.08
CA PRO A 58 -16.30 1.52 -8.26
C PRO A 58 -16.89 0.86 -7.01
N PRO A 59 -18.19 1.10 -6.72
CA PRO A 59 -18.89 0.47 -5.61
C PRO A 59 -18.90 -1.06 -5.71
#